data_AF-A0A5P9NPY0-F1
#
_entry.id   AF-A0A5P9NPY0-F1
#
_cell.length_a   1.000
_cell.length_b   1.000
_cell.length_c   1.000
_cell.angle_alpha   90.00
_cell.angle_beta   90.00
_cell.angle_gamma   90.00
#
_symmetry.space_group_name_H-M   'P 1'
#
loop_
_entity.id
_entity.type
_entity.pdbx_description
1 polymer ?
#
loop_
_entity_poly.entity_id
_entity_poly.type
_entity_poly.pdbx_seq_one_letter_code
_entity_poly.pdbx_strand_id
1 'polypeptide(L)'
;MNAVVNFYKWAKAKGLIDKQLDMWEDQQVAVTFFNPTGFQRTAGVWTTDLRIPHRKTNITTLEDGLLPLSAVDRDILLAYLKRKPSEQNTVLHAMLTLGFFTGARIGSIRSLRIENLLNAIPDPTFTPEPTHPENLLLLVAAGPGTGIDTKLDVAGNLRFLSAIHNFILDYAQTNVTRLKRQAKANKEDKSHVFLTKDGKPYSEGSVNTAIYDLRKALVRDGLTQFHDFKFHQSRATCGTELARLYMTNSDADAIEHVKDWLMHKDARTTWTYIKFLKSTKTARKVNMAFTNQFLGPNFS
;
A
#
# COMPACT_ATOMS: atom_id res chain seq x y z
N MET A 1 -8.09 -6.34 22.15
CA MET A 1 -7.92 -7.10 23.41
C MET A 1 -7.28 -6.28 24.53
N ASN A 2 -6.08 -5.69 24.35
CA ASN A 2 -5.39 -4.95 25.43
C ASN A 2 -6.20 -3.81 26.08
N ALA A 3 -6.98 -3.05 25.30
CA ALA A 3 -7.84 -2.00 25.85
C ALA A 3 -8.94 -2.57 26.79
N VAL A 4 -9.50 -3.74 26.44
CA VAL A 4 -10.51 -4.45 27.25
C VAL A 4 -9.86 -4.96 28.53
N VAL A 5 -8.69 -5.61 28.42
CA VAL A 5 -7.90 -6.07 29.56
C VAL A 5 -7.59 -4.90 30.51
N ASN A 6 -7.11 -3.76 30.00
CA ASN A 6 -6.79 -2.59 30.82
C ASN A 6 -8.04 -1.99 31.48
N PHE A 7 -9.18 -1.96 30.78
CA PHE A 7 -10.46 -1.52 31.35
C PHE A 7 -10.87 -2.40 32.54
N TYR A 8 -10.80 -3.72 32.42
CA TYR A 8 -11.15 -4.63 33.51
C TYR A 8 -10.13 -4.60 34.68
N LYS A 9 -8.82 -4.45 34.40
CA LYS A 9 -7.81 -4.20 35.46
C LYS A 9 -8.13 -2.92 36.23
N TRP A 10 -8.51 -1.85 35.52
CA TRP A 10 -8.93 -0.59 36.13
C TRP A 10 -10.23 -0.73 36.93
N ALA A 11 -11.25 -1.41 36.39
CA ALA A 11 -12.53 -1.63 37.04
C ALA A 11 -12.37 -2.41 38.36
N LYS A 12 -11.51 -3.43 38.38
CA LYS A 12 -11.13 -4.19 39.59
C LYS A 12 -10.43 -3.30 40.61
N ALA A 13 -9.47 -2.48 40.15
CA ALA A 13 -8.76 -1.54 41.02
C ALA A 13 -9.67 -0.47 41.64
N LYS A 14 -10.75 -0.08 40.94
CA LYS A 14 -11.77 0.85 41.43
C LYS A 14 -12.88 0.19 42.24
N GLY A 15 -12.87 -1.14 42.41
CA GLY A 15 -13.89 -1.87 43.16
C GLY A 15 -15.25 -1.93 42.47
N LEU A 16 -15.30 -1.68 41.15
CA LEU A 16 -16.52 -1.77 40.35
C LEU A 16 -16.89 -3.21 40.01
N ILE A 17 -15.95 -4.13 40.19
CA ILE A 17 -16.13 -5.58 40.06
C ILE A 17 -15.48 -6.26 41.26
N ASP A 18 -15.95 -7.47 41.56
CA ASP A 18 -15.48 -8.25 42.68
C ASP A 18 -13.95 -8.46 42.62
N LYS A 19 -13.28 -8.20 43.75
CA LYS A 19 -11.84 -8.38 43.89
C LYS A 19 -11.45 -9.85 43.88
N GLN A 20 -12.36 -10.75 44.25
CA GLN A 20 -12.16 -12.19 44.24
C GLN A 20 -12.38 -12.83 42.85
N LEU A 21 -12.82 -12.04 41.86
CA LEU A 21 -13.01 -12.55 40.50
C LEU A 21 -11.65 -12.83 39.84
N ASP A 22 -11.39 -14.10 39.54
CA ASP A 22 -10.26 -14.52 38.71
C ASP A 22 -10.54 -14.17 37.25
N MET A 23 -9.70 -13.31 36.65
CA MET A 23 -9.98 -12.72 35.34
C MET A 23 -9.28 -13.47 34.19
N TRP A 24 -7.96 -13.63 34.28
CA TRP A 24 -7.09 -14.29 33.30
C TRP A 24 -5.70 -14.45 33.93
N GLU A 25 -4.87 -15.33 33.36
CA GLU A 25 -3.48 -15.47 33.75
C GLU A 25 -2.58 -14.50 32.97
N ASP A 26 -1.76 -13.72 33.69
CA ASP A 26 -0.71 -12.89 33.09
C ASP A 26 0.53 -13.78 32.79
N GLN A 27 1.02 -13.75 31.56
CA GLN A 27 2.22 -14.47 31.10
C GLN A 27 3.27 -13.47 30.61
N GLN A 28 4.54 -13.65 30.99
CA GLN A 28 5.62 -12.84 30.46
C GLN A 28 6.16 -13.47 29.17
N VAL A 29 6.13 -12.72 28.06
CA VAL A 29 6.62 -13.17 26.75
C VAL A 29 7.71 -12.24 26.26
N ALA A 30 8.82 -12.82 25.82
CA ALA A 30 9.88 -12.10 25.14
C ALA A 30 9.44 -11.71 23.72
N VAL A 31 9.33 -10.42 23.45
CA VAL A 31 9.04 -9.88 22.11
C VAL A 31 10.32 -9.35 21.50
N THR A 32 10.70 -9.95 20.39
CA THR A 32 11.82 -9.48 19.58
C THR A 32 11.38 -8.37 18.63
N PHE A 33 12.12 -7.27 18.62
CA PHE A 33 11.89 -6.12 17.74
C PHE A 33 13.22 -5.59 17.19
N PHE A 34 13.19 -5.02 15.99
CA PHE A 34 14.36 -4.37 15.39
C PHE A 34 14.32 -2.88 15.71
N ASN A 35 15.49 -2.32 16.04
CA ASN A 35 15.64 -0.87 16.22
C ASN A 35 15.84 -0.17 14.85
N PRO A 36 15.82 1.17 14.79
CA PRO A 36 16.00 1.92 13.55
C PRO A 36 17.31 1.63 12.81
N THR A 37 18.35 1.16 13.51
CA THR A 37 19.64 0.77 12.95
C THR A 37 19.73 -0.72 12.55
N GLY A 38 18.62 -1.47 12.60
CA GLY A 38 18.54 -2.85 12.14
C GLY A 38 19.00 -3.92 13.15
N PHE A 39 19.38 -3.54 14.37
CA PHE A 39 19.74 -4.48 15.42
C PHE A 39 18.50 -5.10 16.07
N GLN A 40 18.57 -6.42 16.25
CA GLN A 40 17.59 -7.19 17.00
C GLN A 40 17.70 -6.89 18.49
N ARG A 41 16.60 -6.47 19.12
CA ARG A 41 16.45 -6.35 20.57
C ARG A 41 15.27 -7.19 21.06
N THR A 42 15.34 -7.64 22.29
CA THR A 42 14.28 -8.41 22.94
C THR A 42 13.81 -7.68 24.18
N ALA A 43 12.50 -7.43 24.30
CA ALA A 43 11.89 -6.89 25.53
C ALA A 43 10.91 -7.91 26.10
N GLY A 44 10.90 -8.06 27.43
CA GLY A 44 9.86 -8.80 28.12
C GLY A 44 8.58 -7.98 28.16
N VAL A 45 7.49 -8.54 27.65
CA VAL A 45 6.16 -7.92 27.65
C VAL A 45 5.19 -8.85 28.36
N TRP A 46 4.35 -8.29 29.23
CA TRP A 46 3.25 -9.02 29.86
C TRP A 46 2.09 -9.19 28.86
N THR A 47 1.61 -10.40 28.70
CA THR A 47 0.45 -10.77 27.89
C THR A 47 -0.52 -11.62 28.73
N THR A 48 -1.70 -11.93 28.22
CA THR A 48 -2.74 -12.69 28.94
C THR A 48 -3.12 -13.95 28.16
N ASP A 49 -3.61 -14.96 28.86
CA ASP A 49 -4.12 -16.22 28.26
C ASP A 49 -5.34 -16.02 27.31
N LEU A 50 -6.03 -14.88 27.42
CA LEU A 50 -7.08 -14.43 26.50
C LEU A 50 -6.58 -14.17 25.07
N ARG A 51 -5.27 -14.27 24.82
CA ARG A 51 -4.67 -14.08 23.50
C ARG A 51 -5.02 -15.25 22.59
N ILE A 52 -6.01 -15.06 21.72
CA ILE A 52 -6.29 -15.98 20.60
C ILE A 52 -5.12 -15.91 19.59
N PRO A 53 -4.33 -16.99 19.40
CA PRO A 53 -3.18 -16.96 18.52
C PRO A 53 -3.63 -16.99 17.06
N HIS A 54 -3.59 -15.83 16.39
CA HIS A 54 -3.70 -15.77 14.95
C HIS A 54 -2.37 -16.23 14.33
N ARG A 55 -2.22 -17.55 14.10
CA ARG A 55 -1.07 -18.09 13.35
C ARG A 55 -1.11 -17.51 11.94
N LYS A 56 -0.15 -16.65 11.63
CA LYS A 56 0.04 -16.14 10.26
C LYS A 56 0.41 -17.32 9.36
N THR A 57 -0.10 -17.31 8.14
CA THR A 57 0.32 -18.24 7.07
C THR A 57 1.84 -18.22 6.91
N ASN A 58 2.44 -19.36 6.55
CA ASN A 58 3.90 -19.53 6.36
C ASN A 58 4.43 -18.84 5.07
N ILE A 59 3.89 -17.68 4.73
CA ILE A 59 4.23 -16.92 3.53
C ILE A 59 4.74 -15.55 3.99
N THR A 60 5.88 -15.13 3.47
CA THR A 60 6.39 -13.77 3.71
C THR A 60 5.49 -12.78 2.99
N THR A 61 4.70 -12.01 3.74
CA THR A 61 3.82 -10.96 3.23
C THR A 61 4.36 -9.57 3.53
N LEU A 62 3.93 -8.57 2.75
CA LEU A 62 4.29 -7.16 2.90
C LEU A 62 3.27 -6.40 3.78
N GLU A 63 3.16 -5.07 3.58
CA GLU A 63 2.14 -4.23 4.20
C GLU A 63 0.74 -4.87 4.11
N ASP A 64 0.03 -4.82 5.24
CA ASP A 64 -1.32 -5.37 5.42
C ASP A 64 -1.47 -6.86 5.06
N GLY A 65 -0.37 -7.62 5.06
CA GLY A 65 -0.40 -9.06 4.82
C GLY A 65 -0.55 -9.45 3.35
N LEU A 66 -0.21 -8.54 2.43
CA LEU A 66 -0.40 -8.74 0.99
C LEU A 66 0.91 -9.10 0.27
N LEU A 67 0.77 -9.82 -0.85
CA LEU A 67 1.86 -10.04 -1.79
C LEU A 67 1.82 -8.97 -2.89
N PRO A 68 2.97 -8.49 -3.36
CA PRO A 68 3.01 -7.58 -4.50
C PRO A 68 2.58 -8.33 -5.76
N LEU A 69 2.02 -7.62 -6.73
CA LEU A 69 1.86 -8.18 -8.07
C LEU A 69 3.23 -8.24 -8.76
N SER A 70 3.38 -9.16 -9.71
CA SER A 70 4.52 -9.12 -10.63
C SER A 70 4.42 -7.88 -11.53
N ALA A 71 5.55 -7.41 -12.05
CA ALA A 71 5.57 -6.32 -13.03
C ALA A 71 4.71 -6.66 -14.26
N VAL A 72 4.75 -7.93 -14.69
CA VAL A 72 3.95 -8.45 -15.81
C VAL A 72 2.46 -8.37 -15.50
N ASP A 73 2.02 -8.81 -14.31
CA ASP A 73 0.60 -8.78 -13.93
C ASP A 73 0.08 -7.36 -13.73
N ARG A 74 0.91 -6.45 -13.20
CA ARG A 74 0.60 -5.00 -13.17
C ARG A 74 0.31 -4.50 -14.59
N ASP A 75 1.19 -4.80 -15.54
CA ASP A 75 1.07 -4.30 -16.91
C ASP A 75 -0.13 -4.92 -17.63
N ILE A 76 -0.41 -6.21 -17.41
CA ILE A 76 -1.61 -6.89 -17.89
C ILE A 76 -2.87 -6.19 -17.33
N LEU A 77 -2.90 -5.89 -16.03
CA LEU A 77 -4.04 -5.25 -15.38
C LEU A 77 -4.31 -3.85 -15.93
N LEU A 78 -3.28 -3.01 -16.04
CA LEU A 78 -3.40 -1.66 -16.60
C LEU A 78 -3.80 -1.71 -18.08
N ALA A 79 -3.20 -2.61 -18.87
CA ALA A 79 -3.56 -2.80 -20.27
C ALA A 79 -5.01 -3.27 -20.43
N TYR A 80 -5.49 -4.17 -19.57
CA TYR A 80 -6.88 -4.63 -19.57
C TYR A 80 -7.85 -3.47 -19.36
N LEU A 81 -7.61 -2.63 -18.34
CA LEU A 81 -8.45 -1.46 -18.05
C LEU A 81 -8.45 -0.44 -19.19
N LYS A 82 -7.30 -0.23 -19.83
CA LYS A 82 -7.16 0.68 -20.98
C LYS A 82 -7.86 0.14 -22.23
N ARG A 83 -7.78 -1.16 -22.51
CA ARG A 83 -8.36 -1.80 -23.70
C ARG A 83 -9.87 -1.99 -23.62
N LYS A 84 -10.44 -2.05 -22.41
CA LYS A 84 -11.88 -2.17 -22.18
C LYS A 84 -12.43 -0.92 -21.47
N PRO A 85 -12.47 0.23 -22.15
CA PRO A 85 -12.91 1.47 -21.52
C PRO A 85 -14.39 1.39 -21.15
N SER A 86 -14.65 1.59 -19.87
CA SER A 86 -15.97 1.85 -19.29
C SER A 86 -15.79 2.99 -18.29
N GLU A 87 -16.85 3.70 -17.91
CA GLU A 87 -16.73 4.77 -16.93
C GLU A 87 -16.03 4.34 -15.63
N GLN A 88 -16.24 3.09 -15.20
CA GLN A 88 -15.59 2.52 -14.03
C GLN A 88 -14.14 2.12 -14.32
N ASN A 89 -13.86 1.49 -15.47
CA ASN A 89 -12.49 1.08 -15.82
C ASN A 89 -11.57 2.28 -16.05
N THR A 90 -12.06 3.38 -16.61
CA THR A 90 -11.28 4.62 -16.75
C THR A 90 -10.87 5.18 -15.39
N VAL A 91 -11.79 5.20 -14.43
CA VAL A 91 -11.52 5.66 -13.06
C VAL A 91 -10.54 4.70 -12.37
N LEU A 92 -10.77 3.40 -12.46
CA LEU A 92 -9.90 2.38 -11.86
C LEU A 92 -8.49 2.39 -12.49
N HIS A 93 -8.38 2.63 -13.79
CA HIS A 93 -7.10 2.79 -14.46
C HIS A 93 -6.32 3.96 -13.84
N ALA A 94 -6.94 5.14 -13.69
CA ALA A 94 -6.29 6.29 -13.08
C ALA A 94 -5.93 6.05 -11.60
N MET A 95 -6.82 5.45 -10.80
CA MET A 95 -6.53 5.11 -9.40
C MET A 95 -5.39 4.09 -9.26
N LEU A 96 -5.38 3.04 -10.07
CA LEU A 96 -4.34 2.00 -10.02
C LEU A 96 -3.01 2.51 -10.55
N THR A 97 -3.01 3.37 -11.58
CA THR A 97 -1.81 4.07 -12.04
C THR A 97 -1.18 4.86 -10.88
N LEU A 98 -1.97 5.65 -10.13
CA LEU A 98 -1.45 6.30 -8.91
C LEU A 98 -0.88 5.26 -7.93
N GLY A 99 -1.66 4.24 -7.61
CA GLY A 99 -1.26 3.22 -6.65
C GLY A 99 0.04 2.48 -7.01
N PHE A 100 0.26 2.15 -8.29
CA PHE A 100 1.43 1.41 -8.76
C PHE A 100 2.67 2.30 -8.92
N PHE A 101 2.52 3.55 -9.34
CA PHE A 101 3.66 4.40 -9.70
C PHE A 101 4.05 5.41 -8.62
N THR A 102 3.12 5.83 -7.75
CA THR A 102 3.44 6.72 -6.62
C THR A 102 3.48 5.96 -5.30
N GLY A 103 2.86 4.77 -5.25
CA GLY A 103 2.69 4.00 -4.02
C GLY A 103 1.69 4.63 -3.05
N ALA A 104 0.93 5.65 -3.45
CA ALA A 104 -0.01 6.33 -2.58
C ALA A 104 -1.03 5.36 -1.94
N ARG A 105 -1.36 5.58 -0.67
CA ARG A 105 -2.42 4.81 0.00
C ARG A 105 -3.77 5.16 -0.60
N ILE A 106 -4.73 4.22 -0.55
CA ILE A 106 -6.06 4.46 -1.10
C ILE A 106 -6.77 5.65 -0.45
N GLY A 107 -6.51 5.94 0.83
CA GLY A 107 -6.96 7.19 1.48
C GLY A 107 -6.49 8.42 0.71
N SER A 108 -5.17 8.54 0.54
CA SER A 108 -4.52 9.65 -0.16
C SER A 108 -4.99 9.80 -1.61
N ILE A 109 -5.19 8.69 -2.31
CA ILE A 109 -5.71 8.69 -3.69
C ILE A 109 -7.15 9.24 -3.72
N ARG A 110 -8.02 8.79 -2.82
CA ARG A 110 -9.44 9.20 -2.79
C ARG A 110 -9.63 10.66 -2.38
N SER A 111 -8.77 11.18 -1.51
CA SER A 111 -8.79 12.57 -1.06
C SER A 111 -8.01 13.53 -1.96
N LEU A 112 -7.33 13.05 -3.01
CA LEU A 112 -6.54 13.89 -3.91
C LEU A 112 -7.43 14.90 -4.65
N ARG A 113 -7.00 16.17 -4.69
CA ARG A 113 -7.71 17.27 -5.36
C ARG A 113 -6.89 17.87 -6.51
N ILE A 114 -7.57 18.56 -7.41
CA ILE A 114 -6.96 19.18 -8.60
C ILE A 114 -5.89 20.22 -8.18
N GLU A 115 -6.19 21.04 -7.19
CA GLU A 115 -5.28 22.03 -6.63
C GLU A 115 -4.00 21.41 -6.09
N ASN A 116 -4.05 20.18 -5.55
CA ASN A 116 -2.83 19.48 -5.11
C ASN A 116 -1.91 19.16 -6.29
N LEU A 117 -2.48 18.78 -7.43
CA LEU A 117 -1.72 18.50 -8.66
C LEU A 117 -1.18 19.79 -9.28
N LEU A 118 -1.98 20.87 -9.30
CA LEU A 118 -1.56 22.16 -9.85
C LEU A 118 -0.45 22.82 -9.02
N ASN A 119 -0.44 22.60 -7.70
CA ASN A 119 0.57 23.13 -6.79
C ASN A 119 1.78 22.18 -6.63
N ALA A 120 1.91 21.16 -7.49
CA ALA A 120 3.07 20.27 -7.46
C ALA A 120 4.34 21.03 -7.79
N ILE A 121 5.43 20.72 -7.09
CA ILE A 121 6.75 21.32 -7.34
C ILE A 121 7.74 20.27 -7.81
N PRO A 122 8.72 20.60 -8.66
CA PRO A 122 9.83 19.70 -8.95
C PRO A 122 10.59 19.34 -7.68
N ASP A 123 11.01 18.07 -7.55
CA ASP A 123 11.89 17.63 -6.48
C ASP A 123 13.28 18.28 -6.69
N PRO A 124 13.75 19.13 -5.77
CA PRO A 124 15.01 19.85 -5.94
C PRO A 124 16.24 18.93 -5.89
N THR A 125 16.08 17.70 -5.41
CA THR A 125 17.16 16.70 -5.34
C THR A 125 17.21 15.79 -6.56
N PHE A 126 16.21 15.87 -7.44
CA PHE A 126 16.12 15.03 -8.61
C PHE A 126 16.84 15.67 -9.80
N THR A 127 17.84 14.99 -10.32
CA THR A 127 18.52 15.36 -11.57
C THR A 127 17.97 14.51 -12.71
N PRO A 128 17.28 15.09 -13.70
CA PRO A 128 16.79 14.34 -14.84
C PRO A 128 17.95 13.81 -15.69
N GLU A 129 17.72 12.68 -16.36
CA GLU A 129 18.65 12.15 -17.34
C GLU A 129 18.83 13.14 -18.49
N PRO A 130 20.07 13.41 -18.96
CA PRO A 130 20.31 14.38 -20.05
C PRO A 130 19.59 14.03 -21.35
N THR A 131 19.32 12.74 -21.57
CA THR A 131 18.60 12.24 -22.75
C THR A 131 17.09 12.45 -22.65
N HIS A 132 16.56 12.71 -21.45
CA HIS A 132 15.14 12.91 -21.17
C HIS A 132 14.94 14.01 -20.11
N PRO A 133 15.32 15.27 -20.39
CA PRO A 133 15.23 16.38 -19.45
C PRO A 133 13.77 16.68 -19.01
N GLU A 134 12.79 16.26 -19.79
CA GLU A 134 11.36 16.39 -19.51
C GLU A 134 10.85 15.45 -18.39
N ASN A 135 11.60 14.39 -18.10
CA ASN A 135 11.23 13.41 -17.08
C ASN A 135 11.63 13.90 -15.70
N LEU A 136 10.76 14.69 -15.08
CA LEU A 136 10.94 15.23 -13.74
C LEU A 136 10.28 14.35 -12.68
N LEU A 137 10.80 14.42 -11.45
CA LEU A 137 10.09 13.98 -10.26
C LEU A 137 9.37 15.17 -9.64
N LEU A 138 8.07 15.07 -9.45
CA LEU A 138 7.21 16.10 -8.88
C LEU A 138 6.75 15.69 -7.49
N LEU A 139 6.71 16.66 -6.58
CA LEU A 139 6.28 16.55 -5.19
C LEU A 139 4.90 17.16 -5.02
N VAL A 140 3.98 16.36 -4.50
CA VAL A 140 2.63 16.79 -4.10
C VAL A 140 2.52 16.66 -2.58
N ALA A 141 2.39 17.78 -1.89
CA ALA A 141 2.25 17.80 -0.43
C ALA A 141 1.01 17.01 0.02
N ALA A 142 1.18 16.15 1.02
CA ALA A 142 0.14 15.30 1.59
C ALA A 142 0.18 15.27 3.12
N GLY A 143 -0.98 15.04 3.74
CA GLY A 143 -1.16 15.03 5.19
C GLY A 143 -1.87 16.27 5.74
N PRO A 144 -1.79 16.52 7.05
CA PRO A 144 -2.51 17.61 7.70
C PRO A 144 -2.34 18.96 7.02
N GLY A 145 -3.45 19.68 6.79
CA GLY A 145 -3.46 21.00 6.13
C GLY A 145 -3.45 20.98 4.61
N THR A 146 -3.24 19.84 3.96
CA THR A 146 -3.20 19.73 2.48
C THR A 146 -4.52 19.30 1.84
N GLY A 147 -5.44 18.75 2.64
CA GLY A 147 -6.66 18.10 2.18
C GLY A 147 -6.47 16.67 1.67
N ILE A 148 -5.24 16.13 1.69
CA ILE A 148 -4.94 14.73 1.37
C ILE A 148 -4.79 13.92 2.64
N ASP A 149 -5.61 12.88 2.79
CA ASP A 149 -5.58 11.96 3.92
C ASP A 149 -4.32 11.09 3.90
N THR A 150 -3.62 11.01 5.02
CA THR A 150 -2.49 10.10 5.21
C THR A 150 -2.70 9.23 6.44
N LYS A 151 -2.07 8.05 6.46
CA LYS A 151 -2.21 7.11 7.58
C LYS A 151 -1.50 7.71 8.80
N LEU A 152 -2.23 7.89 9.90
CA LEU A 152 -1.75 8.48 11.15
C LEU A 152 -1.26 9.93 11.00
N ASP A 153 -1.87 10.71 10.10
CA ASP A 153 -1.60 12.14 9.93
C ASP A 153 -0.12 12.48 9.66
N VAL A 154 0.58 11.57 8.99
CA VAL A 154 1.97 11.77 8.57
C VAL A 154 2.00 12.83 7.47
N ALA A 155 2.65 13.96 7.74
CA ALA A 155 2.94 14.98 6.73
C ALA A 155 4.12 14.54 5.85
N GLY A 156 4.05 14.82 4.55
CA GLY A 156 5.09 14.48 3.60
C GLY A 156 4.73 14.88 2.17
N ASN A 157 5.43 14.30 1.20
CA ASN A 157 5.16 14.53 -0.22
C ASN A 157 4.94 13.19 -0.92
N LEU A 158 3.85 13.09 -1.67
CA LEU A 158 3.68 12.06 -2.68
C LEU A 158 4.57 12.40 -3.87
N ARG A 159 5.28 11.39 -4.38
CA ARG A 159 6.22 11.52 -5.49
C ARG A 159 5.62 11.02 -6.78
N PHE A 160 5.66 11.85 -7.82
CA PHE A 160 5.10 11.56 -9.13
C PHE A 160 6.17 11.74 -10.19
N LEU A 161 6.35 10.74 -11.06
CA LEU A 161 7.01 11.00 -12.34
C LEU A 161 6.13 11.96 -13.17
N SER A 162 6.74 12.89 -13.89
CA SER A 162 6.04 13.93 -14.66
C SER A 162 4.98 13.34 -15.61
N ALA A 163 5.30 12.23 -16.28
CA ALA A 163 4.36 11.50 -17.13
C ALA A 163 3.09 11.03 -16.38
N ILE A 164 3.25 10.55 -15.15
CA ILE A 164 2.14 10.07 -14.31
C ILE A 164 1.34 11.25 -13.76
N HIS A 165 2.01 12.32 -13.32
CA HIS A 165 1.34 13.54 -12.89
C HIS A 165 0.49 14.14 -14.01
N ASN A 166 1.09 14.35 -15.19
CA ASN A 166 0.42 14.91 -16.37
C ASN A 166 -0.78 14.07 -16.78
N PHE A 167 -0.64 12.74 -16.78
CA PHE A 167 -1.75 11.83 -17.08
C PHE A 167 -2.92 11.99 -16.10
N ILE A 168 -2.65 12.12 -14.80
CA ILE A 168 -3.71 12.26 -13.78
C ILE A 168 -4.33 13.65 -13.82
N LEU A 169 -3.53 14.69 -14.08
CA LEU A 169 -4.02 16.06 -14.22
C LEU A 169 -4.93 16.19 -15.45
N ASP A 170 -4.52 15.63 -16.60
CA ASP A 170 -5.35 15.56 -17.81
C ASP A 170 -6.66 14.82 -17.51
N TYR A 171 -6.60 13.62 -16.92
CA TYR A 171 -7.81 12.90 -16.50
C TYR A 171 -8.71 13.77 -15.61
N ALA A 172 -8.16 14.51 -14.65
CA ALA A 172 -8.94 15.35 -13.75
C ALA A 172 -9.60 16.54 -14.46
N GLN A 173 -8.98 17.10 -15.50
CA GLN A 173 -9.42 18.32 -16.16
C GLN A 173 -10.25 18.08 -17.42
N THR A 174 -9.96 17.03 -18.19
CA THR A 174 -10.50 16.85 -19.55
C THR A 174 -11.42 15.63 -19.66
N ASN A 175 -11.33 14.66 -18.75
CA ASN A 175 -12.10 13.43 -18.87
C ASN A 175 -13.61 13.67 -18.71
N VAL A 176 -14.37 13.36 -19.77
CA VAL A 176 -15.82 13.59 -19.84
C VAL A 176 -16.58 12.89 -18.70
N THR A 177 -16.23 11.64 -18.36
CA THR A 177 -16.88 10.90 -17.26
C THR A 177 -16.67 11.63 -15.93
N ARG A 178 -15.44 12.06 -15.65
CA ARG A 178 -15.12 12.79 -14.43
C ARG A 178 -15.80 14.16 -14.39
N LEU A 179 -15.83 14.91 -15.50
CA LEU A 179 -16.52 16.20 -15.62
C LEU A 179 -18.04 16.08 -15.41
N LYS A 180 -18.69 15.06 -16.00
CA LYS A 180 -20.11 14.77 -15.74
C LYS A 180 -20.40 14.50 -14.27
N ARG A 181 -19.48 13.84 -13.57
CA ARG A 181 -19.61 13.58 -12.13
C ARG A 181 -19.35 14.83 -11.29
N GLN A 182 -18.41 15.70 -11.69
CA GLN A 182 -18.21 17.01 -11.07
C GLN A 182 -19.45 17.89 -11.17
N ALA A 183 -20.19 17.84 -12.29
CA ALA A 183 -21.42 18.62 -12.45
C ALA A 183 -22.50 18.26 -11.40
N LYS A 184 -22.51 17.02 -10.91
CA LYS A 184 -23.41 16.52 -9.85
C LYS A 184 -22.88 16.75 -8.43
N ALA A 185 -21.59 17.05 -8.28
CA ALA A 185 -20.94 17.13 -6.99
C ALA A 185 -21.30 18.41 -6.23
N ASN A 186 -21.32 18.30 -4.89
CA ASN A 186 -21.39 19.45 -4.00
C ASN A 186 -20.21 20.39 -4.23
N LYS A 187 -20.38 21.68 -3.93
CA LYS A 187 -19.35 22.72 -4.17
C LYS A 187 -17.98 22.35 -3.58
N GLU A 188 -17.97 21.82 -2.36
CA GLU A 188 -16.77 21.37 -1.64
C GLU A 188 -16.10 20.11 -2.23
N ASP A 189 -16.85 19.30 -2.97
CA ASP A 189 -16.38 18.03 -3.51
C ASP A 189 -15.91 18.13 -4.96
N LYS A 190 -16.28 19.20 -5.68
CA LYS A 190 -15.98 19.39 -7.11
C LYS A 190 -14.50 19.28 -7.46
N SER A 191 -13.60 19.59 -6.53
CA SER A 191 -12.17 19.53 -6.77
C SER A 191 -11.54 18.16 -6.56
N HIS A 192 -12.24 17.18 -5.98
CA HIS A 192 -11.72 15.82 -5.88
C HIS A 192 -11.46 15.23 -7.26
N VAL A 193 -10.29 14.60 -7.43
CA VAL A 193 -9.90 13.95 -8.68
C VAL A 193 -10.85 12.79 -8.98
N PHE A 194 -11.26 12.04 -7.96
CA PHE A 194 -12.10 10.85 -8.11
C PHE A 194 -13.48 11.03 -7.50
N LEU A 195 -14.48 11.13 -8.37
CA LEU A 195 -15.88 11.21 -8.01
C LEU A 195 -16.63 9.98 -8.49
N THR A 196 -17.58 9.51 -7.68
CA THR A 196 -18.52 8.43 -8.02
C THR A 196 -19.57 8.91 -9.03
N LYS A 197 -20.37 7.99 -9.59
CA LYS A 197 -21.45 8.30 -10.55
C LYS A 197 -22.48 9.32 -10.04
N ASP A 198 -22.60 9.43 -8.71
CA ASP A 198 -23.51 10.31 -7.99
C ASP A 198 -22.84 11.62 -7.56
N GLY A 199 -21.60 11.88 -8.01
CA GLY A 199 -20.87 13.12 -7.70
C GLY A 199 -20.26 13.19 -6.31
N LYS A 200 -20.28 12.09 -5.53
CA LYS A 200 -19.64 12.01 -4.22
C LYS A 200 -18.17 11.56 -4.33
N PRO A 201 -17.26 11.98 -3.43
CA PRO A 201 -15.92 11.40 -3.34
C PRO A 201 -15.97 9.88 -3.14
N TYR A 202 -14.97 9.18 -3.65
CA TYR A 202 -14.88 7.73 -3.40
C TYR A 202 -14.60 7.43 -1.92
N SER A 203 -15.41 6.53 -1.34
CA SER A 203 -15.12 5.93 -0.03
C SER A 203 -14.25 4.68 -0.21
N GLU A 204 -13.71 4.16 0.89
CA GLU A 204 -13.01 2.86 0.85
C GLU A 204 -13.96 1.73 0.40
N GLY A 205 -15.21 1.76 0.89
CA GLY A 205 -16.23 0.80 0.49
C GLY A 205 -16.54 0.85 -1.01
N SER A 206 -16.68 2.04 -1.60
CA SER A 206 -16.98 2.14 -3.03
C SER A 206 -15.83 1.70 -3.91
N VAL A 207 -14.57 1.89 -3.46
CA VAL A 207 -13.40 1.32 -4.14
C VAL A 207 -13.38 -0.20 -4.02
N ASN A 208 -13.66 -0.76 -2.85
CA ASN A 208 -13.71 -2.21 -2.65
C ASN A 208 -14.78 -2.87 -3.53
N THR A 209 -15.96 -2.27 -3.67
CA THR A 209 -16.99 -2.72 -4.62
C THR A 209 -16.47 -2.66 -6.05
N ALA A 210 -15.83 -1.55 -6.45
CA ALA A 210 -15.31 -1.41 -7.80
C ALA A 210 -14.22 -2.44 -8.13
N ILE A 211 -13.35 -2.77 -7.17
CA ILE A 211 -12.35 -3.84 -7.29
C ILE A 211 -13.02 -5.22 -7.35
N TYR A 212 -14.05 -5.47 -6.53
CA TYR A 212 -14.80 -6.73 -6.58
C TYR A 212 -15.43 -6.98 -7.96
N ASP A 213 -16.04 -5.96 -8.56
CA ASP A 213 -16.60 -6.07 -9.91
C ASP A 213 -15.51 -6.23 -10.98
N LEU A 214 -14.38 -5.53 -10.84
CA LEU A 214 -13.22 -5.71 -11.71
C LEU A 214 -12.70 -7.16 -11.66
N ARG A 215 -12.60 -7.76 -10.47
CA ARG A 215 -12.16 -9.16 -10.31
C ARG A 215 -13.07 -10.13 -11.05
N LYS A 216 -14.39 -9.99 -10.91
CA LYS A 216 -15.36 -10.81 -11.64
C LYS A 216 -15.16 -10.70 -13.15
N ALA A 217 -14.95 -9.48 -13.66
CA ALA A 217 -14.71 -9.25 -15.08
C ALA A 217 -13.38 -9.87 -15.56
N LEU A 218 -12.29 -9.70 -14.80
CA LEU A 218 -10.99 -10.29 -15.10
C LEU A 218 -11.05 -11.83 -15.16
N VAL A 219 -11.65 -12.46 -14.15
CA VAL A 219 -11.80 -13.92 -14.07
C VAL A 219 -12.65 -14.45 -15.22
N ARG A 220 -13.79 -13.80 -15.53
CA ARG A 220 -14.64 -14.15 -16.67
C ARG A 220 -13.86 -14.11 -17.99
N ASP A 221 -12.94 -13.17 -18.12
CA ASP A 221 -12.15 -12.95 -19.32
C ASP A 221 -10.82 -13.75 -19.32
N GLY A 222 -10.71 -14.77 -18.46
CA GLY A 222 -9.60 -15.73 -18.42
C GLY A 222 -8.39 -15.31 -17.57
N LEU A 223 -8.43 -14.14 -16.94
CA LEU A 223 -7.33 -13.62 -16.12
C LEU A 223 -7.52 -14.02 -14.65
N THR A 224 -7.46 -15.33 -14.39
CA THR A 224 -7.73 -15.95 -13.08
C THR A 224 -6.70 -15.60 -12.00
N GLN A 225 -5.51 -15.13 -12.37
CA GLN A 225 -4.49 -14.70 -11.42
C GLN A 225 -4.93 -13.50 -10.56
N PHE A 226 -5.96 -12.76 -10.99
CA PHE A 226 -6.49 -11.61 -10.25
C PHE A 226 -7.71 -11.92 -9.36
N HIS A 227 -8.09 -13.18 -9.18
CA HIS A 227 -9.28 -13.56 -8.40
C HIS A 227 -9.28 -13.03 -6.94
N ASP A 228 -8.09 -12.84 -6.37
CA ASP A 228 -7.89 -12.30 -5.02
C ASP A 228 -7.25 -10.90 -5.00
N PHE A 229 -7.26 -10.21 -6.15
CA PHE A 229 -6.66 -8.89 -6.27
C PHE A 229 -7.27 -7.87 -5.28
N LYS A 230 -6.42 -7.18 -4.53
CA LYS A 230 -6.80 -6.07 -3.66
C LYS A 230 -6.09 -4.80 -4.09
N PHE A 231 -6.78 -3.66 -3.98
CA PHE A 231 -6.22 -2.35 -4.35
C PHE A 231 -4.85 -2.12 -3.70
N HIS A 232 -4.72 -2.42 -2.39
CA HIS A 232 -3.48 -2.17 -1.65
C HIS A 232 -2.27 -2.98 -2.16
N GLN A 233 -2.47 -4.01 -2.98
CA GLN A 233 -1.36 -4.66 -3.68
C GLN A 233 -0.65 -3.71 -4.65
N SER A 234 -1.30 -2.65 -5.16
CA SER A 234 -0.64 -1.65 -6.00
C SER A 234 0.50 -0.94 -5.27
N ARG A 235 0.26 -0.54 -4.01
CA ARG A 235 1.25 0.07 -3.14
C ARG A 235 2.37 -0.91 -2.78
N ALA A 236 2.00 -2.14 -2.43
CA ALA A 236 2.98 -3.19 -2.15
C ALA A 236 3.88 -3.48 -3.36
N THR A 237 3.31 -3.43 -4.57
CA THR A 237 4.05 -3.57 -5.83
C THR A 237 5.03 -2.43 -6.03
N CYS A 238 4.58 -1.17 -5.87
CA CYS A 238 5.43 0.02 -5.93
C CYS A 238 6.62 -0.07 -4.96
N GLY A 239 6.34 -0.35 -3.67
CA GLY A 239 7.36 -0.47 -2.64
C GLY A 239 8.37 -1.59 -2.90
N THR A 240 7.90 -2.71 -3.45
CA THR A 240 8.77 -3.85 -3.81
C THR A 240 9.71 -3.50 -4.94
N GLU A 241 9.22 -2.83 -5.98
CA GLU A 241 10.05 -2.45 -7.12
C GLU A 241 11.04 -1.33 -6.76
N LEU A 242 10.62 -0.34 -5.96
CA LEU A 242 11.56 0.65 -5.41
C LEU A 242 12.64 -0.01 -4.55
N ALA A 243 12.26 -0.91 -3.64
CA ALA A 243 13.23 -1.63 -2.81
C ALA A 243 14.20 -2.44 -3.68
N ARG A 244 13.71 -3.12 -4.73
CA ARG A 244 14.54 -3.88 -5.66
C ARG A 244 15.59 -3.00 -6.34
N LEU A 245 15.21 -1.81 -6.77
CA LEU A 245 16.10 -0.85 -7.43
C LEU A 245 17.15 -0.31 -6.45
N TYR A 246 16.76 0.19 -5.28
CA TYR A 246 17.72 0.74 -4.31
C TYR A 246 18.65 -0.31 -3.69
N MET A 247 18.19 -1.57 -3.59
CA MET A 247 19.02 -2.69 -3.12
C MET A 247 20.21 -3.01 -4.03
N THR A 248 20.28 -2.46 -5.26
CA THR A 248 21.50 -2.58 -6.08
C THR A 248 22.67 -1.77 -5.52
N ASN A 249 22.36 -0.72 -4.73
CA ASN A 249 23.36 0.09 -4.04
C ASN A 249 23.62 -0.51 -2.64
N SER A 250 22.61 -0.50 -1.77
CA SER A 250 22.67 -1.14 -0.45
C SER A 250 21.29 -1.38 0.15
N ASP A 251 21.21 -2.25 1.16
CA ASP A 251 19.95 -2.42 1.92
C ASP A 251 19.59 -1.16 2.72
N ALA A 252 20.60 -0.40 3.17
CA ALA A 252 20.39 0.81 3.95
C ALA A 252 19.72 1.90 3.09
N ASP A 253 20.21 2.10 1.87
CA ASP A 253 19.63 3.03 0.89
C ASP A 253 18.19 2.63 0.56
N ALA A 254 17.94 1.33 0.38
CA ALA A 254 16.60 0.83 0.15
C ALA A 254 15.66 1.11 1.33
N ILE A 255 16.12 0.98 2.57
CA ILE A 255 15.30 1.35 3.74
C ILE A 255 15.01 2.84 3.75
N GLU A 256 16.03 3.67 3.58
CA GLU A 256 15.92 5.12 3.66
C GLU A 256 14.97 5.65 2.58
N HIS A 257 15.25 5.36 1.32
CA HIS A 257 14.49 5.90 0.20
C HIS A 257 13.08 5.31 0.11
N VAL A 258 12.87 4.01 0.36
CA VAL A 258 11.51 3.43 0.32
C VAL A 258 10.68 3.90 1.51
N LYS A 259 11.27 4.03 2.70
CA LYS A 259 10.57 4.58 3.87
C LYS A 259 10.10 6.00 3.58
N ASP A 260 10.96 6.83 3.02
CA ASP A 260 10.63 8.22 2.70
C ASP A 260 9.59 8.31 1.57
N TRP A 261 9.79 7.58 0.46
CA TRP A 261 8.86 7.54 -0.66
C TRP A 261 7.45 7.11 -0.25
N LEU A 262 7.35 6.08 0.58
CA LEU A 262 6.07 5.53 1.03
C LEU A 262 5.53 6.23 2.30
N MET A 263 6.23 7.23 2.84
CA MET A 263 5.87 7.93 4.07
C MET A 263 5.62 6.97 5.24
N HIS A 264 6.58 6.07 5.48
CA HIS A 264 6.55 5.15 6.61
C HIS A 264 7.07 5.82 7.87
N LYS A 265 6.23 5.83 8.90
CA LYS A 265 6.63 6.29 10.24
C LYS A 265 7.76 5.44 10.84
N ASP A 266 7.72 4.13 10.62
CA ASP A 266 8.68 3.16 11.17
C ASP A 266 9.40 2.40 10.04
N ALA A 267 10.73 2.38 10.09
CA ALA A 267 11.59 1.63 9.19
C ALA A 267 11.29 0.12 9.19
N ARG A 268 10.73 -0.42 10.29
CA ARG A 268 10.29 -1.82 10.39
C ARG A 268 9.30 -2.21 9.30
N THR A 269 8.41 -1.29 8.90
CA THR A 269 7.47 -1.53 7.81
C THR A 269 8.22 -1.67 6.49
N THR A 270 9.21 -0.81 6.26
CA THR A 270 10.05 -0.86 5.05
C THR A 270 10.92 -2.11 4.99
N TRP A 271 11.46 -2.56 6.13
CA TRP A 271 12.23 -3.80 6.23
C TRP A 271 11.49 -5.04 5.71
N THR A 272 10.15 -5.03 5.73
CA THR A 272 9.35 -6.14 5.18
C THR A 272 9.60 -6.34 3.68
N TYR A 273 9.81 -5.27 2.91
CA TYR A 273 10.13 -5.32 1.48
C TYR A 273 11.49 -5.94 1.21
N ILE A 274 12.53 -5.53 1.96
CA ILE A 274 13.88 -6.10 1.83
C ILE A 274 13.88 -7.57 2.22
N LYS A 275 13.24 -7.91 3.34
CA LYS A 275 13.13 -9.30 3.79
C LYS A 275 12.40 -10.15 2.76
N PHE A 276 11.32 -9.63 2.18
CA PHE A 276 10.58 -10.30 1.11
C PHE A 276 11.47 -10.58 -0.10
N LEU A 277 12.20 -9.58 -0.61
CA LEU A 277 13.08 -9.74 -1.77
C LEU A 277 14.22 -10.73 -1.52
N LYS A 278 14.90 -10.62 -0.38
CA LYS A 278 15.99 -11.54 0.00
C LYS A 278 15.49 -12.97 0.19
N SER A 279 14.41 -13.14 0.95
CA SER A 279 13.84 -14.48 1.21
C SER A 279 13.35 -15.13 -0.08
N THR A 280 12.69 -14.39 -0.97
CA THR A 280 12.22 -14.91 -2.27
C THR A 280 13.39 -15.30 -3.18
N LYS A 281 14.45 -14.48 -3.24
CA LYS A 281 15.67 -14.81 -4.02
C LYS A 281 16.36 -16.08 -3.51
N THR A 282 16.55 -16.17 -2.19
CA THR A 282 17.15 -17.35 -1.56
C THR A 282 16.27 -18.59 -1.74
N ALA A 283 14.98 -18.48 -1.48
CA ALA A 283 14.03 -19.58 -1.66
C ALA A 283 14.00 -20.09 -3.10
N ARG A 284 13.99 -19.20 -4.10
CA ARG A 284 14.06 -19.60 -5.52
C ARG A 284 15.32 -20.43 -5.81
N LYS A 285 16.49 -19.97 -5.35
CA LYS A 285 17.77 -20.69 -5.55
C LYS A 285 17.76 -22.05 -4.88
N VAL A 286 17.31 -22.12 -3.62
CA VAL A 286 17.26 -23.37 -2.83
C VAL A 286 16.23 -24.33 -3.41
N ASN A 287 15.04 -23.84 -3.78
CA ASN A 287 14.00 -24.67 -4.39
C ASN A 287 14.46 -25.25 -5.73
N MET A 288 15.13 -24.47 -6.59
CA MET A 288 15.71 -24.99 -7.83
C MET A 288 16.74 -26.10 -7.55
N ALA A 289 17.63 -25.90 -6.57
CA ALA A 289 18.60 -26.91 -6.18
C ALA A 289 17.91 -28.17 -5.62
N PHE A 290 16.89 -27.99 -4.78
CA PHE A 290 16.09 -29.08 -4.22
C PHE A 290 15.37 -29.86 -5.33
N THR A 291 14.67 -29.18 -6.24
CA THR A 291 14.01 -29.81 -7.39
C THR A 291 15.02 -30.61 -8.23
N ASN A 292 16.15 -30.01 -8.60
CA ASN A 292 17.15 -30.67 -9.45
C ASN A 292 17.84 -31.86 -8.77
N GLN A 293 18.16 -31.73 -7.47
CA GLN A 293 18.90 -32.76 -6.72
C GLN A 293 17.99 -33.86 -6.19
N PHE A 294 16.77 -33.52 -5.74
CA PHE A 294 15.91 -34.41 -4.98
C PHE A 294 14.86 -35.12 -5.84
N LEU A 295 14.30 -34.46 -6.86
CA LEU A 295 13.30 -35.11 -7.71
C LEU A 295 13.93 -36.13 -8.69
N GLY A 296 15.20 -35.93 -9.06
CA GLY A 296 15.91 -36.83 -9.97
C GLY A 296 15.20 -37.00 -11.34
N PRO A 297 15.56 -38.02 -12.13
CA PRO A 297 15.00 -38.24 -13.48
C PRO A 297 13.58 -38.80 -13.49
N ASN A 298 13.02 -39.18 -12.33
CA ASN A 298 11.70 -39.82 -12.26
C ASN A 298 10.54 -38.84 -12.47
N PHE A 299 10.82 -37.54 -12.47
CA PHE A 299 9.83 -36.46 -12.58
C PHE A 299 10.28 -35.33 -13.54
N SER A 300 11.31 -35.57 -14.36
CA SER A 300 11.83 -34.65 -15.37
C SER A 300 11.29 -34.95 -16.76
#